data_AF-A0A8S1FBC6-F1
#
_entry.id   AF-A0A8S1FBC6-F1
#
_cell.length_a   1.000
_cell.length_b   1.000
_cell.length_c   1.000
_cell.angle_alpha   90.00
_cell.angle_beta   90.00
_cell.angle_gamma   90.00
#
_symmetry.space_group_name_H-M   'P 1'
#
loop_
_entity.id
_entity.type
_entity.pdbx_description
1 polymer ?
#
loop_
_entity_poly.entity_id
_entity_poly.type
_entity_poly.pdbx_seq_one_letter_code
_entity_poly.pdbx_strand_id
1 'polypeptide(L)'
;MSSGSFRSSGNSGLFGEKWRPGVKLVTYDDGIPFTAFLEEESLRNYRQNLTNEFVLNLRIFREGLILPTPIGRNRHEFVMLESTHWYWTFEKNTECILAIGVTDYRVKNKIRESYSLFDVLEWILDSGQLSHDYNVFARNCQVFARDLFFSIPGSAPFAVIGTILENALPRILPLP
;
A
#
# COMPACT_ATOMS: atom_id res chain seq x y z
N MET A 1 -17.14 -28.78 20.12
CA MET A 1 -15.81 -28.42 20.64
C MET A 1 -15.63 -26.93 20.34
N SER A 2 -15.72 -26.08 21.36
CA SER A 2 -15.64 -24.63 21.22
C SER A 2 -14.17 -24.20 21.21
N SER A 3 -13.65 -23.82 20.05
CA SER A 3 -12.37 -23.14 19.91
C SER A 3 -12.59 -21.64 20.16
N GLY A 4 -12.31 -21.21 21.39
CA GLY A 4 -12.13 -19.79 21.70
C GLY A 4 -10.89 -19.26 20.99
N SER A 5 -10.98 -18.03 20.48
CA SER A 5 -9.81 -17.30 19.97
C SER A 5 -9.97 -15.81 20.27
N PHE A 6 -9.14 -15.39 21.21
CA PHE A 6 -8.74 -14.06 21.64
C PHE A 6 -9.15 -12.89 20.72
N ARG A 7 -10.23 -12.20 21.07
CA ARG A 7 -10.41 -10.79 20.69
C ARG A 7 -9.60 -9.93 21.64
N SER A 8 -8.37 -9.61 21.26
CA SER A 8 -7.62 -8.52 21.88
C SER A 8 -8.25 -7.21 21.45
N SER A 9 -9.22 -6.72 22.23
CA SER A 9 -9.69 -5.33 22.15
C SER A 9 -8.63 -4.43 22.81
N GLY A 10 -7.62 -4.04 22.04
CA GLY A 10 -6.53 -3.17 22.48
C GLY A 10 -6.62 -1.81 21.80
N ASN A 11 -7.40 -0.90 22.36
CA ASN A 11 -7.50 0.49 21.94
C ASN A 11 -6.13 1.19 22.15
N SER A 12 -5.43 1.59 21.09
CA SER A 12 -4.21 2.43 21.21
C SER A 12 -4.00 3.37 20.01
N GLY A 13 -5.05 4.09 19.60
CA GLY A 13 -4.93 5.20 18.65
C GLY A 13 -4.81 6.54 19.41
N LEU A 14 -3.59 7.07 19.53
CA LEU A 14 -3.34 8.44 20.02
C LEU A 14 -3.65 9.53 18.98
N PHE A 15 -4.08 9.15 17.78
CA PHE A 15 -4.54 10.04 16.73
C PHE A 15 -5.79 9.41 16.12
N GLY A 16 -6.93 10.06 16.36
CA GLY A 16 -8.25 9.51 16.09
C GLY A 16 -8.54 9.40 14.61
N GLU A 17 -8.37 8.19 14.07
CA GLU A 17 -9.38 7.50 13.29
C GLU A 17 -9.31 6.00 13.67
N LYS A 18 -10.47 5.36 13.84
CA LYS A 18 -10.53 3.93 14.17
C LYS A 18 -10.15 3.16 12.91
N TRP A 19 -9.09 2.37 12.97
CA TRP A 19 -8.73 1.42 11.91
C TRP A 19 -9.97 0.77 11.28
N ARG A 20 -10.10 0.91 9.96
CA ARG A 20 -11.18 0.33 9.16
C ARG A 20 -10.59 -0.78 8.29
N PRO A 21 -11.00 -2.04 8.51
CA PRO A 21 -10.61 -3.15 7.64
C PRO A 21 -11.09 -2.90 6.21
N GLY A 22 -10.16 -2.62 5.31
CA GLY A 22 -10.43 -2.38 3.90
C GLY A 22 -9.29 -1.65 3.22
N VAL A 23 -9.47 -1.41 1.92
CA VAL A 23 -8.54 -0.64 1.09
C VAL A 23 -9.20 0.66 0.65
N LYS A 24 -8.61 1.79 1.02
CA LYS A 24 -8.96 3.09 0.44
C LYS A 24 -8.23 3.23 -0.88
N LEU A 25 -8.95 3.10 -1.97
CA LEU A 25 -8.45 3.28 -3.32
C LEU A 25 -8.60 4.76 -3.71
N VAL A 26 -7.51 5.38 -4.14
CA VAL A 26 -7.51 6.73 -4.72
C VAL A 26 -6.85 6.64 -6.08
N THR A 27 -7.57 6.93 -7.16
CA THR A 27 -7.01 6.92 -8.50
C THR A 27 -7.14 8.29 -9.14
N TYR A 28 -6.07 8.76 -9.79
CA TYR A 28 -6.08 9.99 -10.57
C TYR A 28 -6.02 9.65 -12.06
N ASP A 29 -7.11 9.90 -12.78
CA ASP A 29 -7.20 9.79 -14.25
C ASP A 29 -7.34 11.20 -14.82
N ASP A 30 -6.41 11.62 -15.69
CA ASP A 30 -6.30 13.00 -16.18
C ASP A 30 -6.37 14.08 -15.06
N GLY A 31 -5.81 13.76 -13.90
CA GLY A 31 -5.78 14.65 -12.73
C GLY A 31 -7.09 14.72 -11.94
N ILE A 32 -8.13 13.98 -12.33
CA ILE A 32 -9.40 13.90 -11.61
C ILE A 32 -9.32 12.76 -10.59
N PRO A 33 -9.47 13.03 -9.28
CA PRO A 33 -9.46 11.99 -8.27
C PRO A 33 -10.78 11.23 -8.25
N PHE A 34 -10.70 9.91 -8.34
CA PHE A 34 -11.73 8.99 -7.91
C PHE A 34 -11.30 8.35 -6.58
N THR A 35 -12.22 8.25 -5.62
CA THR A 35 -11.95 7.62 -4.31
C THR A 35 -13.02 6.61 -3.99
N ALA A 36 -12.60 5.41 -3.59
CA ALA A 36 -13.48 4.36 -3.11
C ALA A 36 -12.89 3.72 -1.85
N PHE A 37 -13.76 3.30 -0.93
CA PHE A 37 -13.37 2.43 0.17
C PHE A 37 -13.89 1.03 -0.12
N LEU A 38 -12.98 0.07 -0.27
CA LEU A 38 -13.27 -1.29 -0.67
C LEU A 38 -13.10 -2.21 0.54
N GLU A 39 -14.23 -2.64 1.09
CA GLU A 39 -14.28 -3.73 2.07
C GLU A 39 -14.06 -5.08 1.35
N GLU A 40 -13.89 -6.17 2.09
CA GLU A 40 -13.47 -7.47 1.53
C GLU A 40 -14.28 -7.90 0.30
N GLU A 41 -15.61 -7.90 0.39
CA GLU A 41 -16.48 -8.30 -0.73
C GLU A 41 -16.36 -7.34 -1.93
N SER A 42 -16.31 -6.03 -1.68
CA SER A 42 -16.13 -5.02 -2.73
C SER A 42 -14.76 -5.13 -3.40
N LEU A 43 -13.71 -5.46 -2.66
CA LEU A 43 -12.36 -5.65 -3.18
C LEU A 43 -12.29 -6.88 -4.09
N ARG A 44 -12.95 -8.00 -3.71
CA ARG A 44 -13.07 -9.19 -4.57
C ARG A 44 -13.81 -8.87 -5.88
N ASN A 45 -14.87 -8.07 -5.81
CA ASN A 45 -15.64 -7.65 -6.98
C ASN A 45 -14.89 -6.63 -7.86
N TYR A 46 -13.97 -5.85 -7.29
CA TYR A 46 -13.19 -4.84 -8.01
C TYR A 46 -12.24 -5.44 -9.07
N ARG A 47 -11.97 -6.76 -9.03
CA ARG A 47 -11.18 -7.50 -10.02
C ARG A 47 -11.50 -7.15 -11.47
N GLN A 48 -12.79 -6.98 -11.77
CA GLN A 48 -13.28 -6.74 -13.13
C GLN A 48 -12.69 -5.45 -13.74
N ASN A 49 -12.34 -4.47 -12.90
CA ASN A 49 -11.78 -3.19 -13.32
C ASN A 49 -10.25 -3.23 -13.55
N LEU A 50 -9.57 -4.32 -13.18
CA LEU A 50 -8.10 -4.42 -13.21
C LEU A 50 -7.59 -5.52 -14.16
N THR A 51 -8.45 -5.99 -15.08
CA THR A 51 -8.21 -7.17 -15.91
C THR A 51 -7.03 -7.07 -16.87
N ASN A 52 -6.53 -5.86 -17.15
CA ASN A 52 -5.37 -5.61 -18.02
C ASN A 52 -4.25 -4.80 -17.33
N GLU A 53 -4.21 -4.86 -15.99
CA GLU A 53 -3.16 -4.23 -15.18
C GLU A 53 -2.14 -5.27 -14.71
N PHE A 54 -0.95 -5.25 -15.29
CA PHE A 54 0.14 -6.16 -14.90
C PHE A 54 1.26 -5.43 -14.18
N VAL A 55 1.81 -6.07 -13.14
CA VAL A 55 2.93 -5.57 -12.36
C VAL A 55 4.21 -5.64 -13.20
N LEU A 56 4.85 -4.50 -13.39
CA LEU A 56 6.11 -4.35 -14.13
C LEU A 56 7.30 -4.21 -13.20
N ASN A 57 7.12 -3.48 -12.10
CA ASN A 57 8.17 -3.20 -11.13
C ASN A 57 7.59 -3.00 -9.73
N LEU A 58 8.41 -3.27 -8.73
CA LEU A 58 8.04 -3.11 -7.32
C LEU A 58 9.23 -2.59 -6.53
N ARG A 59 9.02 -1.62 -5.64
CA ARG A 59 10.06 -1.01 -4.81
C ARG A 59 9.51 -0.66 -3.43
N ILE A 60 10.37 -0.74 -2.41
CA ILE A 60 10.06 -0.22 -1.08
C ILE A 60 10.68 1.16 -0.94
N PHE A 61 9.88 2.14 -0.55
CA PHE A 61 10.30 3.48 -0.18
C PHE A 61 10.27 3.65 1.33
N ARG A 62 11.15 4.50 1.84
CA ARG A 62 11.29 4.76 3.28
C ARG A 62 11.28 6.26 3.54
N GLU A 63 10.42 6.70 4.44
CA GLU A 63 10.30 8.09 4.88
C GLU A 63 10.58 8.21 6.38
N GLY A 64 11.26 9.27 6.80
CA GLY A 64 11.53 9.52 8.21
C GLY A 64 10.30 10.10 8.90
N LEU A 65 9.88 9.52 10.03
CA LEU A 65 8.82 10.11 10.86
C LEU A 65 9.44 11.05 11.89
N ILE A 66 9.09 12.33 11.80
CA ILE A 66 9.43 13.33 12.83
C ILE A 66 8.42 13.18 13.97
N LEU A 67 8.63 12.17 14.82
CA LEU A 67 7.86 11.96 16.03
C LEU A 67 8.73 12.30 17.26
N PRO A 68 8.18 12.99 18.28
CA PRO A 68 8.89 13.29 19.51
C PRO A 68 8.99 12.02 20.35
N THR A 69 9.94 11.13 20.03
CA THR A 69 10.19 9.91 20.82
C THR A 69 11.65 9.81 21.27
N PRO A 70 11.93 9.33 22.50
CA PRO A 70 13.28 9.31 23.05
C PRO A 70 14.19 8.22 22.47
N ILE A 71 13.65 7.27 21.68
CA ILE A 71 14.39 6.09 21.21
C ILE A 71 14.08 5.84 19.73
N GLY A 72 15.08 6.08 18.88
CA GLY A 72 15.09 5.69 17.47
C GLY A 72 14.34 6.63 16.52
N ARG A 73 14.86 6.72 15.28
CA ARG A 73 14.13 7.35 14.17
C ARG A 73 12.99 6.41 13.78
N ASN A 74 11.77 6.75 14.16
CA ASN A 74 10.58 6.13 13.57
C ASN A 74 10.63 6.40 12.06
N ARG A 75 10.25 5.41 11.26
CA ARG A 75 10.22 5.53 9.80
C ARG A 75 8.97 4.89 9.26
N HIS A 76 8.42 5.46 8.22
CA HIS A 76 7.31 4.91 7.48
C HIS A 76 7.86 4.19 6.24
N GLU A 77 7.34 3.00 5.94
CA GLU A 77 7.71 2.26 4.72
C GLU A 77 6.44 1.95 3.92
N PHE A 78 6.50 2.19 2.61
CA PHE A 78 5.41 1.92 1.68
C PHE A 78 5.98 1.30 0.40
N VAL A 79 5.10 0.66 -0.37
CA VAL A 79 5.48 0.00 -1.62
C VAL A 79 5.05 0.86 -2.78
N MET A 80 5.95 1.13 -3.71
CA MET A 80 5.62 1.69 -5.01
C MET A 80 5.62 0.57 -6.04
N LEU A 81 4.54 0.46 -6.78
CA LEU A 81 4.31 -0.55 -7.80
C LEU A 81 4.10 0.16 -9.14
N GLU A 82 4.86 -0.23 -10.14
CA GLU A 82 4.65 0.20 -11.53
C GLU A 82 3.81 -0.90 -12.21
N SER A 83 2.65 -0.54 -12.73
CA SER A 83 1.82 -1.42 -13.56
C SER A 83 1.80 -0.95 -15.02
N THR A 84 1.06 -1.66 -15.87
CA THR A 84 0.97 -1.38 -17.30
C THR A 84 0.37 -0.03 -17.66
N HIS A 85 -0.43 0.61 -16.80
CA HIS A 85 -0.93 1.96 -17.09
C HIS A 85 -0.80 2.95 -15.93
N TRP A 86 -0.31 2.51 -14.77
CA TRP A 86 -0.35 3.28 -13.54
C TRP A 86 0.92 3.12 -12.71
N TYR A 87 1.21 4.13 -11.90
CA TYR A 87 2.01 3.96 -10.70
C TYR A 87 1.10 3.90 -9.50
N TRP A 88 1.33 2.91 -8.66
CA TRP A 88 0.61 2.71 -7.41
C TRP A 88 1.53 2.91 -6.23
N THR A 89 0.99 3.48 -5.15
CA THR A 89 1.57 3.40 -3.82
C THR A 89 0.65 2.61 -2.92
N PHE A 90 1.22 1.67 -2.16
CA PHE A 90 0.52 0.87 -1.16
C PHE A 90 1.10 1.18 0.21
N GLU A 91 0.27 1.73 1.08
CA GLU A 91 0.63 2.20 2.41
C GLU A 91 -0.33 1.60 3.43
N LYS A 92 0.19 1.23 4.60
CA LYS A 92 -0.63 0.91 5.76
C LYS A 92 -0.49 2.04 6.78
N ASN A 93 -1.59 2.70 7.12
CA ASN A 93 -1.61 3.84 8.02
C ASN A 93 -2.66 3.69 9.13
N THR A 94 -2.86 4.71 9.95
CA THR A 94 -3.80 4.68 11.09
C THR A 94 -5.26 4.40 10.69
N GLU A 95 -5.66 4.76 9.46
CA GLU A 95 -7.04 4.64 8.99
C GLU A 95 -7.31 3.27 8.37
N CYS A 96 -6.45 2.82 7.46
CA CYS A 96 -6.67 1.62 6.63
C CYS A 96 -5.40 1.25 5.84
N ILE A 97 -5.55 0.36 4.85
CA ILE A 97 -4.58 0.24 3.76
C ILE A 97 -4.98 1.23 2.67
N LEU A 98 -4.05 2.10 2.28
CA LEU A 98 -4.20 3.10 1.24
C LEU A 98 -3.53 2.61 -0.04
N ALA A 99 -4.26 2.64 -1.15
CA ALA A 99 -3.76 2.33 -2.49
C ALA A 99 -3.99 3.54 -3.40
N ILE A 100 -2.93 4.30 -3.71
CA ILE A 100 -3.01 5.48 -4.58
C ILE A 100 -2.45 5.16 -5.95
N GLY A 101 -3.28 5.20 -6.98
CA GLY A 101 -2.91 5.07 -8.39
C GLY A 101 -2.84 6.43 -9.09
N VAL A 102 -1.79 6.66 -9.87
CA VAL A 102 -1.70 7.80 -10.80
C VAL A 102 -1.43 7.24 -12.19
N THR A 103 -2.24 7.64 -13.19
CA THR A 103 -2.02 7.21 -14.57
C THR A 103 -0.65 7.68 -15.07
N ASP A 104 0.05 6.81 -15.80
CA ASP A 104 1.15 7.24 -16.65
C ASP A 104 0.87 6.76 -18.08
N TYR A 105 0.40 7.66 -18.93
CA TYR A 105 0.09 7.39 -20.35
C TYR A 105 1.34 7.03 -21.20
N ARG A 106 2.51 6.85 -20.59
CA ARG A 106 3.80 6.60 -21.27
C ARG A 106 4.16 5.12 -21.42
N VAL A 107 3.30 4.18 -21.06
CA VAL A 107 3.74 2.78 -20.98
C VAL A 107 4.01 2.16 -22.36
N LYS A 108 5.23 1.60 -22.40
CA LYS A 108 5.88 0.88 -23.48
C LYS A 108 5.49 -0.59 -23.42
N ASN A 109 5.30 -1.19 -24.59
CA ASN A 109 5.11 -2.63 -24.86
C ASN A 109 6.24 -3.53 -24.29
N LYS A 110 6.38 -3.65 -22.98
CA LYS A 110 7.25 -4.64 -22.34
C LYS A 110 6.43 -5.52 -21.42
N ILE A 111 5.75 -6.47 -22.06
CA ILE A 111 5.01 -7.52 -21.39
C ILE A 111 6.01 -8.53 -20.81
N ARG A 112 6.16 -8.54 -19.49
CA ARG A 112 6.60 -9.71 -18.73
C ARG A 112 5.40 -10.16 -17.89
N GLU A 113 4.51 -10.92 -18.50
CA GLU A 113 3.34 -11.49 -17.83
C GLU A 113 3.78 -12.40 -16.68
N SER A 114 3.44 -12.04 -15.44
CA SER A 114 3.43 -13.00 -14.34
C SER A 114 2.42 -12.64 -13.24
N TYR A 115 2.28 -11.36 -12.87
CA TYR A 115 1.36 -10.91 -11.82
C TYR A 115 0.53 -9.70 -12.24
N SER A 116 -0.75 -9.73 -11.91
CA SER A 116 -1.71 -8.64 -12.08
C SER A 116 -1.76 -7.74 -10.84
N LEU A 117 -2.24 -6.51 -11.00
CA LEU A 117 -2.56 -5.64 -9.87
C LEU A 117 -3.62 -6.28 -8.95
N PHE A 118 -4.51 -7.10 -9.52
CA PHE A 118 -5.48 -7.84 -8.72
C PHE A 118 -4.80 -8.82 -7.76
N ASP A 119 -3.72 -9.50 -8.17
CA ASP A 119 -3.00 -10.45 -7.29
C ASP A 119 -2.41 -9.74 -6.06
N VAL A 120 -2.05 -8.46 -6.18
CA VAL A 120 -1.62 -7.62 -5.05
C VAL A 120 -2.78 -7.37 -4.08
N LEU A 121 -3.96 -7.04 -4.61
CA LEU A 121 -5.15 -6.82 -3.80
C LEU A 121 -5.66 -8.12 -3.16
N GLU A 122 -5.58 -9.24 -3.88
CA GLU A 122 -5.94 -10.56 -3.36
C GLU A 122 -4.97 -10.98 -2.25
N TRP A 123 -3.67 -10.74 -2.42
CA TRP A 123 -2.70 -10.95 -1.34
C TRP A 123 -3.06 -10.16 -0.08
N ILE A 124 -3.50 -8.90 -0.19
CA ILE A 124 -3.92 -8.08 0.96
C ILE A 124 -5.08 -8.76 1.73
N LEU A 125 -6.02 -9.38 1.00
CA LEU A 125 -7.14 -10.12 1.61
C LEU A 125 -6.64 -11.37 2.32
N ASP A 126 -5.91 -12.20 1.58
CA ASP A 126 -5.63 -13.58 2.00
C ASP A 126 -4.48 -13.65 3.04
N SER A 127 -3.60 -12.66 3.07
CA SER A 127 -2.54 -12.55 4.08
C SER A 127 -3.03 -12.08 5.46
N GLY A 128 -4.33 -11.73 5.59
CA GLY A 128 -4.91 -11.23 6.82
C GLY A 128 -4.47 -9.82 7.20
N GLN A 129 -3.92 -9.02 6.27
CA GLN A 129 -3.44 -7.67 6.59
C GLN A 129 -4.55 -6.74 7.08
N LEU A 130 -5.79 -6.96 6.64
CA LEU A 130 -6.97 -6.18 7.06
C LEU A 130 -7.36 -6.39 8.53
N SER A 131 -7.00 -7.53 9.13
CA SER A 131 -7.33 -7.84 10.53
C SER A 131 -6.34 -7.26 11.55
N HIS A 132 -5.21 -6.74 11.08
CA HIS A 132 -4.16 -6.17 11.91
C HIS A 132 -4.24 -4.65 11.87
N ASP A 133 -4.54 -4.02 13.00
CA ASP A 133 -4.54 -2.57 13.12
C ASP A 133 -3.15 -1.97 12.87
N TYR A 134 -3.12 -0.68 12.58
CA TYR A 134 -1.87 0.05 12.49
C TYR A 134 -1.45 0.57 13.86
N ASN A 135 -0.19 0.31 14.19
CA ASN A 135 0.46 0.88 15.36
C ASN A 135 1.77 1.52 14.91
N VAL A 136 1.89 2.84 15.13
CA VAL A 136 3.02 3.67 14.69
C VAL A 136 4.34 3.32 15.37
N PHE A 137 4.28 2.72 16.56
CA PHE A 137 5.46 2.27 17.32
C PHE A 137 5.76 0.78 17.08
N ALA A 138 4.80 0.03 16.54
CA ALA A 138 5.02 -1.30 16.03
C ALA A 138 5.56 -1.22 14.59
N ARG A 139 6.25 -2.28 14.15
CA ARG A 139 6.82 -2.31 12.80
C ARG A 139 5.78 -2.61 11.70
N ASN A 140 4.55 -2.12 11.83
CA ASN A 140 3.40 -2.61 11.05
C ASN A 140 3.47 -2.22 9.57
N CYS A 141 3.80 -0.95 9.24
CA CYS A 141 4.00 -0.54 7.85
C CYS A 141 5.24 -1.16 7.22
N GLN A 142 6.32 -1.34 8.00
CA GLN A 142 7.56 -1.95 7.52
C GLN A 142 7.40 -3.45 7.26
N VAL A 143 6.68 -4.16 8.13
CA VAL A 143 6.32 -5.56 7.92
C VAL A 143 5.38 -5.70 6.73
N PHE A 144 4.34 -4.86 6.64
CA PHE A 144 3.44 -4.84 5.49
C PHE A 144 4.19 -4.65 4.16
N ALA A 145 5.00 -3.59 4.06
CA ALA A 145 5.71 -3.26 2.83
C ALA A 145 6.70 -4.35 2.42
N ARG A 146 7.41 -4.92 3.40
CA ARG A 146 8.34 -6.03 3.18
C ARG A 146 7.62 -7.30 2.73
N ASP A 147 6.55 -7.68 3.43
CA ASP A 147 5.83 -8.93 3.16
C ASP A 147 5.14 -8.84 1.79
N LEU A 148 4.56 -7.68 1.43
CA LEU A 148 4.02 -7.44 0.09
C LEU A 148 5.11 -7.58 -0.99
N PHE A 149 6.27 -6.96 -0.77
CA PHE A 149 7.40 -7.00 -1.71
C PHE A 149 7.91 -8.41 -2.02
N PHE A 150 7.97 -9.28 -1.01
CA PHE A 150 8.42 -10.66 -1.18
C PHE A 150 7.32 -11.61 -1.65
N SER A 151 6.04 -11.23 -1.52
CA SER A 151 4.91 -12.08 -1.90
C SER A 151 4.50 -11.96 -3.36
N ILE A 152 4.96 -10.94 -4.08
CA ILE A 152 4.65 -10.70 -5.50
C ILE A 152 5.94 -10.90 -6.34
N PRO A 153 6.12 -12.06 -6.99
CA PRO A 153 7.25 -12.32 -7.88
C PRO A 153 7.26 -11.39 -9.11
N GLY A 154 8.45 -10.99 -9.55
CA GLY A 154 8.64 -9.92 -10.54
C GLY A 154 9.47 -8.76 -10.00
N SER A 155 9.66 -8.72 -8.67
CA SER A 155 10.73 -7.97 -8.01
C SER A 155 12.10 -8.50 -8.47
N ALA A 156 12.64 -7.90 -9.54
CA ALA A 156 14.03 -8.12 -9.89
C ALA A 156 14.92 -7.82 -8.66
N PRO A 157 16.03 -8.55 -8.43
CA PRO A 157 16.90 -8.39 -7.25
C PRO A 157 17.57 -7.01 -7.14
N PHE A 158 17.28 -6.08 -8.05
CA PHE A 158 17.57 -4.66 -7.93
C PHE A 158 16.52 -3.96 -7.05
N ALA A 159 16.32 -4.48 -5.83
CA ALA A 159 15.74 -3.70 -4.75
C ALA A 159 16.75 -2.59 -4.42
N VAL A 160 16.77 -1.54 -5.25
CA VAL A 160 17.28 -0.25 -4.82
C VAL A 160 16.36 0.12 -3.68
N ILE A 161 16.85 -0.04 -2.46
CA ILE A 161 16.30 0.64 -1.29
C ILE A 161 16.44 2.12 -1.64
N GLY A 162 15.42 2.65 -2.30
CA GLY A 162 15.25 4.06 -2.54
C GLY A 162 15.04 4.66 -1.16
N THR A 163 16.14 5.07 -0.53
CA THR A 163 16.03 6.19 0.38
C THR A 163 15.43 7.29 -0.48
N ILE A 164 14.32 7.89 -0.07
CA ILE A 164 13.86 9.13 -0.69
C ILE A 164 15.03 10.09 -0.52
N LEU A 165 15.91 10.14 -1.52
CA LEU A 165 16.88 11.21 -1.66
C LEU A 165 16.01 12.44 -1.78
N GLU A 166 16.18 13.35 -0.82
CA GLU A 166 15.36 14.51 -0.45
C GLU A 166 15.01 15.50 -1.59
N ASN A 167 15.13 15.13 -2.87
CA ASN A 167 15.07 16.05 -4.01
C ASN A 167 14.30 15.56 -5.25
N ALA A 168 13.50 14.49 -5.19
CA ALA A 168 12.88 13.92 -6.40
C ALA A 168 11.33 13.85 -6.45
N LEU A 169 10.61 14.33 -5.43
CA LEU A 169 9.20 14.67 -5.63
C LEU A 169 9.14 16.09 -6.20
N PRO A 170 8.73 16.31 -7.46
CA PRO A 170 8.31 17.65 -7.86
C PRO A 170 7.22 18.05 -6.88
N ARG A 171 7.38 19.23 -6.27
CA ARG A 171 6.40 19.86 -5.39
C ARG A 171 5.08 20.02 -6.15
N ILE A 172 4.27 18.97 -6.19
CA ILE A 172 2.94 19.00 -6.78
C ILE A 172 1.98 19.26 -5.61
N LEU A 173 1.67 20.54 -5.53
CA LEU A 173 0.50 21.19 -4.93
C LEU A 173 0.48 21.42 -3.41
N PRO A 174 0.14 22.66 -2.98
CA PRO A 174 -0.18 22.95 -1.60
C PRO A 174 -1.59 22.40 -1.31
N LEU A 175 -1.73 21.68 -0.20
CA LEU A 175 -3.05 21.44 0.37
C LEU A 175 -3.57 22.74 1.02
N PRO A 176 -4.87 23.06 0.91
CA PRO A 176 -5.49 24.20 1.57
C PRO A 176 -5.48 24.07 3.11
#